data_AF-A0A924KGP5-F1
#
_entry.id   AF-A0A924KGP5-F1
#
_cell.length_a   1.000
_cell.length_b   1.000
_cell.length_c   1.000
_cell.angle_alpha   90.00
_cell.angle_beta   90.00
_cell.angle_gamma   90.00
#
_symmetry.space_group_name_H-M   'P 1'
#
loop_
_entity.id
_entity.type
_entity.pdbx_description
1 polymer ?
#
loop_
_entity_poly.entity_id
_entity_poly.type
_entity_poly.pdbx_seq_one_letter_code
_entity_poly.pdbx_strand_id
1 'polypeptide(L)'
;MNFLIKIALAIDWLSEKFGVVATWAVLFAAAISAGNAFVRYGIDWSSNALIEIQWYLFAYMVMAGAPLVLKLNEHVRVDLIYGK
;
A
#
# COMPACT_ATOMS: atom_id res chain seq x y z
N MET A 1 -6.62 -27.77 -19.09
CA MET A 1 -5.44 -27.24 -18.37
C MET A 1 -5.07 -25.82 -18.78
N ASN A 2 -4.95 -25.49 -20.07
CA ASN A 2 -4.51 -24.16 -20.52
C ASN A 2 -5.40 -22.98 -20.07
N PHE A 3 -6.70 -23.19 -19.88
CA PHE A 3 -7.61 -22.13 -19.43
C PHE A 3 -7.30 -21.66 -18.00
N LEU A 4 -7.09 -22.60 -17.07
CA LEU A 4 -6.76 -22.30 -15.67
C LEU A 4 -5.40 -21.60 -15.54
N ILE A 5 -4.42 -21.99 -16.35
CA ILE A 5 -3.10 -21.35 -16.38
C ILE A 5 -3.21 -19.91 -16.88
N LYS A 6 -4.01 -19.65 -17.92
CA LYS A 6 -4.25 -18.28 -18.41
C LYS A 6 -4.90 -17.39 -17.35
N ILE A 7 -5.82 -17.93 -16.55
CA ILE A 7 -6.42 -17.21 -15.43
C ILE A 7 -5.36 -16.88 -14.36
N ALA A 8 -4.53 -17.86 -13.99
CA ALA A 8 -3.47 -17.64 -13.00
C ALA A 8 -2.52 -16.52 -13.46
N LEU A 9 -2.07 -16.55 -14.72
CA LEU A 9 -1.23 -15.49 -15.30
C LEU A 9 -1.91 -14.12 -15.33
N ALA A 10 -3.22 -14.07 -15.55
CA ALA A 10 -3.97 -12.82 -15.52
C ALA A 10 -4.05 -12.23 -14.10
N ILE A 11 -4.23 -13.07 -13.08
CA ILE A 11 -4.21 -12.67 -11.67
C ILE A 11 -2.82 -12.18 -11.26
N ASP A 12 -1.77 -12.88 -11.71
CA ASP A 12 -0.39 -12.47 -11.47
C ASP A 12 -0.06 -11.11 -12.09
N TRP A 13 -0.51 -10.88 -13.33
CA TRP A 13 -0.35 -9.59 -14.00
C TRP A 13 -1.11 -8.48 -13.27
N LEU A 14 -2.35 -8.75 -12.85
CA LEU A 14 -3.16 -7.78 -12.10
C LEU A 14 -2.50 -7.42 -10.76
N SER A 15 -1.93 -8.40 -10.07
CA SER A 15 -1.24 -8.21 -8.79
C SER A 15 0.00 -7.31 -8.95
N GLU A 16 0.77 -7.47 -10.03
CA GLU A 16 1.89 -6.58 -10.34
C GLU A 16 1.44 -5.14 -10.60
N LYS A 17 0.33 -4.94 -11.32
CA LYS A 17 -0.21 -3.60 -11.55
C LYS A 17 -0.65 -2.94 -10.25
N PHE A 18 -1.37 -3.65 -9.39
CA PHE A 18 -1.73 -3.12 -8.08
C PHE A 18 -0.52 -2.78 -7.22
N GLY A 19 0.56 -3.56 -7.28
CA GLY A 19 1.79 -3.25 -6.57
C GLY A 19 2.48 -1.96 -7.04
N VAL A 20 2.45 -1.67 -8.35
CA VAL A 20 2.96 -0.38 -8.87
C VAL A 20 2.11 0.78 -8.34
N VAL A 21 0.78 0.65 -8.35
CA VAL A 21 -0.11 1.71 -7.84
C VAL A 21 0.07 1.87 -6.32
N ALA A 22 0.23 0.78 -5.58
CA ALA A 22 0.53 0.81 -4.15
C ALA A 22 1.84 1.56 -3.86
N THR A 23 2.88 1.34 -4.68
CA THR A 23 4.17 2.04 -4.58
C THR A 23 4.00 3.56 -4.71
N TRP A 24 3.22 4.01 -5.69
CA TRP A 24 2.89 5.44 -5.84
C TRP A 24 2.04 5.97 -4.68
N ALA A 25 1.11 5.17 -4.17
CA ALA A 25 0.31 5.55 -3.00
C ALA A 25 1.18 5.82 -1.77
N VAL A 26 2.27 5.06 -1.56
CA VAL A 26 3.25 5.35 -0.48
C VAL A 26 3.89 6.73 -0.66
N LEU A 27 4.34 7.04 -1.88
CA LEU A 27 4.96 8.33 -2.18
C LEU A 27 3.99 9.49 -1.90
N PHE A 28 2.73 9.36 -2.35
CA PHE A 28 1.70 10.38 -2.10
C PHE A 28 1.33 10.48 -0.62
N ALA A 29 1.22 9.36 0.10
CA ALA A 29 0.95 9.37 1.53
C ALA A 29 2.04 10.12 2.30
N ALA A 30 3.32 9.86 1.99
CA ALA A 30 4.45 10.55 2.59
C ALA A 30 4.47 12.05 2.26
N ALA A 31 4.24 12.42 1.00
CA ALA A 31 4.19 13.81 0.56
C ALA A 31 3.05 14.59 1.24
N ILE A 32 1.86 13.99 1.34
CA ILE A 32 0.73 14.62 2.03
C ILE A 32 0.99 14.72 3.54
N SER A 33 1.63 13.72 4.15
CA SER A 33 2.00 13.79 5.56
C SER A 33 2.98 14.93 5.86
N ALA A 34 4.00 15.09 5.02
CA ALA A 34 4.94 16.19 5.11
C ALA A 34 4.26 17.55 4.86
N GLY A 35 3.39 17.64 3.84
CA GLY A 35 2.62 18.85 3.56
C GLY A 35 1.68 19.23 4.71
N ASN A 36 1.00 18.25 5.31
CA ASN A 36 0.14 18.45 6.47
C ASN A 36 0.93 18.98 7.67
N ALA A 37 2.13 18.45 7.93
CA ALA A 37 3.01 18.98 8.98
C ALA A 37 3.44 20.42 8.69
N PHE A 38 3.83 20.72 7.44
CA PHE A 38 4.23 22.07 7.04
C PHE A 38 3.11 23.09 7.22
N VAL A 39 1.90 22.78 6.78
CA VAL A 39 0.76 23.70 6.91
C VAL A 39 0.36 23.87 8.39
N ARG A 40 0.39 22.79 9.17
CA ARG A 40 0.05 22.82 10.59
C ARG A 40 1.03 23.64 11.42
N TYR A 41 2.34 23.49 11.19
CA TYR A 41 3.36 24.17 12.00
C TYR A 41 3.85 25.48 11.40
N GLY A 42 3.71 25.68 10.08
CA GLY A 42 4.13 26.89 9.40
C GLY A 42 3.02 27.95 9.30
N ILE A 43 1.76 27.53 9.13
CA ILE A 43 0.62 28.42 8.85
C ILE A 43 -0.46 28.31 9.95
N ASP A 44 -0.29 27.42 10.94
CA ASP A 44 -1.26 27.13 12.01
C ASP A 44 -2.67 26.80 11.48
N TRP A 45 -2.72 26.16 10.30
CA TRP A 45 -3.96 25.69 9.68
C TRP A 45 -4.01 24.18 9.69
N SER A 46 -5.20 23.63 9.95
CA SER A 46 -5.43 22.19 10.00
C SER A 46 -6.75 21.85 9.35
N SER A 47 -6.78 20.75 8.60
CA SER A 47 -7.99 20.17 8.03
C SER A 47 -8.02 18.67 8.29
N ASN A 48 -9.17 18.17 8.73
CA ASN A 48 -9.35 16.74 8.97
C ASN A 48 -9.19 15.92 7.68
N ALA A 49 -9.54 16.49 6.52
CA ALA A 49 -9.39 15.82 5.23
C ALA A 49 -7.93 15.48 4.90
N LEU A 50 -6.98 16.35 5.28
CA LEU A 50 -5.55 16.09 5.08
C LEU A 50 -5.05 14.93 5.94
N ILE A 51 -5.66 14.71 7.10
CA ILE A 51 -5.31 13.58 7.96
C ILE A 51 -5.96 12.30 7.41
N GLU A 52 -7.26 12.34 7.11
CA GLU A 52 -8.00 11.17 6.62
C GLU A 52 -7.43 10.59 5.33
N ILE A 53 -7.04 11.44 4.36
CA ILE A 53 -6.51 10.95 3.08
C ILE A 53 -5.21 10.14 3.27
N GLN A 54 -4.40 10.45 4.29
CA GLN A 54 -3.20 9.67 4.61
C GLN A 54 -3.58 8.26 5.06
N TRP A 55 -4.61 8.13 5.90
CA TRP A 55 -5.13 6.83 6.35
C TRP A 55 -5.73 6.02 5.21
N TYR A 56 -6.45 6.65 4.29
CA TYR A 56 -7.01 5.95 3.14
C TYR A 56 -5.93 5.47 2.16
N LEU A 57 -4.91 6.30 1.91
CA LEU A 57 -3.77 5.91 1.09
C LEU A 57 -2.98 4.77 1.75
N PHE A 58 -2.82 4.79 3.07
CA PHE A 58 -2.20 3.71 3.83
C PHE A 58 -3.01 2.40 3.74
N ALA A 59 -4.33 2.45 3.91
CA ALA A 59 -5.18 1.27 3.75
C ALA A 59 -5.10 0.72 2.31
N TYR A 60 -5.11 1.61 1.32
CA TYR A 60 -5.01 1.22 -0.09
C TYR A 60 -3.66 0.57 -0.41
N MET A 61 -2.53 1.14 0.03
CA MET A 61 -1.21 0.55 -0.24
C MET A 61 -1.08 -0.87 0.35
N VAL A 62 -1.64 -1.11 1.55
CA VAL A 62 -1.59 -2.44 2.18
C VAL A 62 -2.48 -3.42 1.43
N MET A 63 -3.73 -3.05 1.14
CA MET A 63 -4.68 -3.94 0.45
C MET A 63 -4.24 -4.25 -0.98
N ALA A 64 -3.78 -3.25 -1.73
CA ALA A 64 -3.33 -3.41 -3.12
C ALA A 64 -1.94 -4.07 -3.21
N GLY A 65 -1.06 -3.84 -2.24
CA GLY A 65 0.29 -4.41 -2.20
C GLY A 65 0.36 -5.86 -1.69
N ALA A 66 -0.58 -6.27 -0.82
CA ALA A 66 -0.64 -7.61 -0.25
C ALA A 66 -0.51 -8.77 -1.27
N PRO A 67 -1.25 -8.81 -2.39
CA PRO A 67 -1.13 -9.91 -3.36
C PRO A 67 0.24 -9.95 -4.06
N LEU A 68 0.85 -8.80 -4.36
CA LEU A 68 2.19 -8.75 -4.96
C LEU A 68 3.24 -9.31 -3.99
N VAL A 69 3.18 -8.86 -2.74
CA VAL A 69 4.12 -9.30 -1.70
C VAL A 69 3.96 -10.80 -1.40
N LEU A 70 2.74 -11.34 -1.47
CA LEU A 70 2.48 -12.77 -1.39
C LEU A 70 3.12 -13.53 -2.57
N LYS A 71 2.97 -13.03 -3.79
CA LYS A 71 3.59 -13.60 -5.01
C LYS A 71 5.12 -13.64 -4.91
N LEU A 72 5.74 -12.58 -4.38
CA LEU A 72 7.18 -12.49 -4.18
C LEU A 72 7.68 -13.25 -2.95
N ASN A 73 6.76 -13.78 -2.12
CA ASN A 73 7.06 -14.40 -0.83
C ASN A 73 7.83 -13.46 0.14
N GLU A 74 7.59 -12.15 0.02
CA GLU A 74 8.20 -11.10 0.84
C GLU A 74 7.25 -10.59 1.94
N HIS A 75 6.19 -11.37 2.24
CA HIS A 75 5.22 -10.97 3.27
C HIS A 75 5.91 -10.92 4.62
N VAL A 76 5.78 -9.79 5.32
CA VAL A 76 6.32 -9.63 6.66
C VAL A 76 5.58 -10.61 7.57
N ARG A 77 6.28 -11.66 7.99
CA ARG A 77 5.77 -12.65 8.92
C ARG A 77 6.07 -12.15 10.32
N VAL A 78 5.04 -11.75 11.05
CA VAL A 78 5.15 -11.46 12.49
C VAL A 78 4.84 -12.75 13.22
N ASP A 79 5.85 -13.60 13.36
CA ASP A 79 5.72 -14.85 14.11
C ASP A 79 5.68 -14.53 15.62
N LEU A 80 4.48 -14.57 16.22
CA LEU A 80 4.26 -14.33 17.66
C LEU A 80 4.85 -15.44 18.55
N ILE A 81 5.03 -16.64 18.00
CA ILE A 81 5.65 -17.78 18.66
C ILE A 81 6.69 -18.35 17.69
N TYR A 82 7.93 -17.94 17.85
CA TYR A 82 9.06 -18.63 17.21
C TYR A 82 9.29 -19.96 17.94
N GLY A 83 8.91 -21.06 17.28
CA GLY A 83 9.30 -22.40 17.69
C GLY A 83 10.77 -22.64 17.39
N LYS A 84 11.50 -23.17 18.38
CA LYS A 84 12.81 -23.81 18.17
C LYS A 84 12.71 -24.94 17.16
#